data_AF-A0A967V7W4-F1
#
_entry.id   AF-A0A967V7W4-F1
#
_cell.length_a   1.000
_cell.length_b   1.000
_cell.length_c   1.000
_cell.angle_alpha   90.00
_cell.angle_beta   90.00
_cell.angle_gamma   90.00
#
_symmetry.space_group_name_H-M   'P 1'
#
loop_
_entity.id
_entity.type
_entity.pdbx_description
1 polymer ?
#
loop_
_entity_poly.entity_id
_entity_poly.type
_entity_poly.pdbx_seq_one_letter_code
_entity_poly.pdbx_strand_id
1 'polypeptide(L)'
;PKNGYATYVCSDCGIDRKKVPFSCKSGFCLSCAKVYTDQWAARIEAILFAGVPYRHTVLTIPDALRIYFFRNARLLSELMRVGIRCLEDTLRTVLRRPVFGGYIVVVQTNG
;
A
#
# COMPACT_ATOMS: atom_id res chain seq x y z
N PRO A 1 12.43 25.46 6.27
CA PRO A 1 12.88 25.67 4.86
C PRO A 1 11.79 26.42 4.06
N LYS A 2 12.06 27.62 3.56
CA LYS A 2 11.02 28.53 3.05
C LYS A 2 10.46 28.20 1.65
N ASN A 3 11.13 27.36 0.83
CA ASN A 3 10.80 27.20 -0.60
C ASN A 3 10.58 25.76 -1.11
N GLY A 4 10.53 24.73 -0.24
CA GLY A 4 10.21 23.35 -0.68
C GLY A 4 11.29 22.61 -1.48
N TYR A 5 12.50 23.18 -1.65
CA TYR A 5 13.65 22.54 -2.29
C TYR A 5 14.99 23.00 -1.69
N ALA A 6 16.05 22.23 -1.92
CA ALA A 6 17.45 22.62 -1.70
C ALA A 6 18.14 22.90 -3.04
N THR A 7 19.09 23.84 -3.07
CA THR A 7 19.94 24.07 -4.25
C THR A 7 21.36 23.68 -3.91
N TYR A 8 21.92 22.79 -4.72
CA TYR A 8 23.31 22.36 -4.64
C TYR A 8 24.10 23.07 -5.74
N VAL A 9 25.29 23.54 -5.41
CA VAL A 9 26.22 24.17 -6.35
C VAL A 9 27.45 23.29 -6.45
N CYS A 10 27.94 23.06 -7.68
CA CYS A 10 29.18 22.30 -7.88
C CYS A 10 30.37 23.06 -7.27
N SER A 11 31.16 22.38 -6.43
CA SER A 11 32.36 22.96 -5.80
C SER A 11 33.46 23.30 -6.79
N ASP A 12 33.50 22.58 -7.92
CA ASP A 12 34.66 22.60 -8.82
C ASP A 12 34.52 23.70 -9.88
N CYS A 13 33.33 23.85 -10.47
CA CYS A 13 33.07 24.86 -11.50
C CYS A 13 32.32 26.10 -10.97
N GLY A 14 31.65 26.02 -9.81
CA GLY A 14 30.87 27.13 -9.23
C GLY A 14 29.64 27.59 -10.04
N ILE A 15 29.49 27.10 -11.28
CA ILE A 15 28.46 27.52 -12.24
C ILE A 15 27.25 26.58 -12.18
N ASP A 16 27.48 25.28 -12.10
CA ASP A 16 26.40 24.29 -12.14
C ASP A 16 25.57 24.32 -10.86
N ARG A 17 24.25 24.43 -11.03
CA ARG A 17 23.28 24.46 -9.93
C ARG A 17 22.22 23.40 -10.13
N LYS A 18 22.04 22.53 -9.13
CA LYS A 18 20.98 21.52 -9.11
C LYS A 18 19.95 21.87 -8.04
N LYS A 19 18.69 22.05 -8.45
CA LYS A 19 17.57 22.14 -7.52
C LYS A 19 17.06 20.74 -7.21
N VAL A 20 16.98 20.39 -5.93
CA VAL A 20 16.45 19.12 -5.43
C VAL A 20 15.21 19.42 -4.62
N PRO A 21 14.00 19.07 -5.11
CA PRO A 21 12.77 19.26 -4.37
C PRO A 21 12.72 18.36 -3.13
N PHE A 22 12.13 18.86 -2.05
CA PHE A 22 11.84 18.04 -0.88
C PHE A 22 10.64 17.14 -1.14
N SER A 23 10.60 15.99 -0.46
CA SER A 23 9.42 15.11 -0.52
C SER A 23 8.21 15.82 0.07
N CYS A 24 7.10 15.85 -0.69
CA CYS A 24 5.81 16.30 -0.19
C CYS A 24 5.13 15.25 0.70
N LYS A 25 5.67 14.02 0.75
CA LYS A 25 5.13 12.85 1.49
C LYS A 25 3.66 12.52 1.17
N SER A 26 3.12 13.07 0.10
CA SER A 26 1.76 12.83 -0.37
C SER A 26 1.73 11.66 -1.34
N GLY A 27 0.72 10.79 -1.20
CA GLY A 27 0.44 9.73 -2.16
C GLY A 27 -0.08 10.24 -3.51
N PHE A 28 -0.50 11.51 -3.61
CA PHE A 28 -0.94 12.12 -4.88
C PHE A 28 0.22 12.56 -5.77
N CYS A 29 1.40 12.82 -5.20
CA CYS A 29 2.58 13.15 -5.97
C CYS A 29 3.22 11.88 -6.49
N LEU A 30 3.25 11.67 -7.81
CA LEU A 30 3.80 10.47 -8.43
C LEU A 30 5.26 10.19 -8.02
N SER A 31 6.08 11.23 -7.87
CA SER A 31 7.47 11.07 -7.41
C SER A 31 7.56 10.54 -5.97
N CYS A 32 6.69 11.01 -5.07
CA CYS A 32 6.68 10.53 -3.68
C CYS A 32 5.97 9.18 -3.55
N ALA A 33 4.87 8.98 -4.27
CA ALA A 33 4.12 7.73 -4.31
C ALA A 33 4.96 6.56 -4.83
N LYS A 34 5.77 6.79 -5.87
CA LYS A 34 6.72 5.79 -6.39
C LYS A 34 7.71 5.35 -5.31
N VAL A 35 8.36 6.30 -4.64
CA VAL A 35 9.32 6.00 -3.57
C VAL A 35 8.65 5.25 -2.42
N TYR A 36 7.45 5.68 -2.01
CA TYR A 36 6.68 4.97 -0.98
C TYR A 36 6.33 3.54 -1.39
N THR A 37 5.89 3.34 -2.63
CA THR A 37 5.52 2.02 -3.17
C THR A 37 6.72 1.08 -3.22
N ASP A 38 7.88 1.57 -3.69
CA ASP A 38 9.11 0.78 -3.72
C ASP A 38 9.57 0.39 -2.31
N GLN A 39 9.53 1.33 -1.36
CA GLN A 39 9.87 1.06 0.04
C GLN A 39 8.92 0.04 0.68
N TRP A 40 7.63 0.15 0.37
CA TRP A 40 6.63 -0.82 0.83
C TRP A 40 6.90 -2.20 0.23
N ALA A 41 7.15 -2.29 -1.08
CA ALA A 41 7.47 -3.55 -1.76
C ALA A 41 8.72 -4.22 -1.19
N ALA A 42 9.81 -3.47 -1.00
CA ALA A 42 11.03 -3.98 -0.38
C ALA A 42 10.81 -4.49 1.05
N ARG A 43 9.94 -3.81 1.82
CA ARG A 43 9.57 -4.27 3.17
C ARG A 43 8.77 -5.57 3.13
N ILE A 44 7.86 -5.72 2.18
CA ILE A 44 7.11 -6.97 2.00
C ILE A 44 8.08 -8.08 1.59
N GLU A 45 8.93 -7.86 0.59
CA GLU A 45 9.93 -8.83 0.15
C GLU A 45 10.80 -9.35 1.31
N ALA A 46 11.25 -8.45 2.19
CA ALA A 46 12.07 -8.80 3.34
C ALA A 46 11.39 -9.71 4.39
N ILE A 47 10.06 -9.80 4.39
CA ILE A 47 9.30 -10.65 5.32
C ILE A 47 8.69 -11.90 4.65
N LEU A 48 8.82 -12.04 3.32
CA LEU A 48 8.35 -13.24 2.62
C LEU A 48 9.40 -14.35 2.71
N PHE A 49 8.92 -15.58 2.82
CA PHE A 49 9.73 -16.79 2.86
C PHE A 49 9.97 -17.30 1.43
N ALA A 50 11.23 -17.62 1.13
CA ALA A 50 11.60 -18.19 -0.16
C ALA A 50 10.95 -19.57 -0.37
N GLY A 51 10.46 -19.81 -1.59
CA GLY A 51 9.83 -21.08 -1.96
C GLY A 51 8.39 -21.28 -1.48
N VAL A 52 7.78 -20.30 -0.82
CA VAL A 52 6.37 -20.35 -0.39
C VAL A 52 5.46 -19.75 -1.47
N PRO A 53 4.37 -20.43 -1.88
CA PRO A 53 3.40 -19.86 -2.80
C PRO A 53 2.49 -18.83 -2.08
N TYR A 54 2.42 -17.63 -2.63
CA TYR A 54 1.54 -16.55 -2.16
C TYR A 54 0.36 -16.35 -3.11
N ARG A 55 -0.81 -15.99 -2.56
CA ARG A 55 -2.02 -15.70 -3.35
C ARG A 55 -2.50 -14.28 -3.09
N HIS A 56 -2.74 -13.55 -4.18
CA HIS A 56 -3.38 -12.24 -4.12
C HIS A 56 -4.89 -12.41 -4.24
N THR A 57 -5.65 -11.88 -3.28
CA THR A 57 -7.11 -11.88 -3.30
C THR A 57 -7.63 -10.44 -3.20
N VAL A 58 -8.51 -10.07 -4.12
CA VAL A 58 -9.14 -8.74 -4.14
C VAL A 58 -10.54 -8.84 -3.56
N LEU A 59 -10.82 -8.05 -2.53
CA LEU A 59 -12.15 -7.93 -1.94
C LEU A 59 -12.88 -6.75 -2.60
N THR A 60 -13.81 -7.05 -3.49
CA THR A 60 -14.58 -6.04 -4.21
C THR A 60 -15.83 -5.65 -3.43
N ILE A 61 -16.08 -4.35 -3.31
CA ILE A 61 -17.31 -3.81 -2.74
C ILE A 61 -18.39 -3.77 -3.85
N PRO A 62 -19.54 -4.44 -3.67
CA PRO A 62 -20.66 -4.35 -4.60
C PRO A 62 -21.13 -2.91 -4.80
N ASP A 63 -21.57 -2.56 -6.01
CA ASP A 63 -21.93 -1.18 -6.39
C ASP A 63 -22.97 -0.55 -5.45
N ALA A 64 -23.99 -1.33 -5.08
CA ALA A 64 -25.04 -0.90 -4.15
C ALA A 64 -24.49 -0.51 -2.75
N LEU A 65 -23.33 -1.04 -2.36
CA LEU A 65 -22.71 -0.77 -1.06
C LEU A 65 -21.70 0.38 -1.09
N ARG A 66 -21.20 0.78 -2.27
CA ARG A 66 -20.12 1.79 -2.39
C ARG A 66 -20.45 3.12 -1.72
N ILE A 67 -21.71 3.57 -1.79
CA ILE A 67 -22.13 4.84 -1.18
C ILE A 67 -21.97 4.86 0.35
N TYR A 68 -22.15 3.72 1.02
CA TYR A 68 -21.99 3.64 2.47
C TYR A 68 -20.53 3.75 2.87
N PHE A 69 -19.64 3.09 2.12
CA PHE A 69 -18.19 3.19 2.32
C PHE A 69 -17.65 4.58 2.02
N PHE A 70 -18.19 5.25 1.00
CA PHE A 70 -17.86 6.65 0.71
C PHE A 70 -18.24 7.59 1.85
N ARG A 71 -19.44 7.40 2.43
CA ARG A 71 -19.94 8.23 3.55
C ARG A 71 -19.25 7.93 4.88
N ASN A 72 -18.75 6.71 5.08
CA ASN A 72 -18.13 6.30 6.33
C ASN A 72 -16.85 5.48 6.08
N ALA A 73 -15.71 6.17 6.07
CA ALA A 73 -14.39 5.56 5.88
C ALA A 73 -14.03 4.51 6.96
N ARG A 74 -14.67 4.53 8.14
CA ARG A 74 -14.43 3.51 9.18
C ARG A 74 -14.84 2.11 8.72
N LEU A 75 -15.79 2.02 7.79
CA LEU A 75 -16.24 0.74 7.23
C LEU A 75 -15.14 0.03 6.46
N LEU A 76 -14.16 0.75 5.91
CA LEU A 76 -13.01 0.14 5.20
C LEU A 76 -12.18 -0.73 6.14
N SER A 77 -11.96 -0.28 7.37
CA SER A 77 -11.27 -1.07 8.40
C SER A 77 -12.07 -2.32 8.79
N GLU A 78 -13.40 -2.20 8.89
CA GLU A 78 -14.26 -3.35 9.17
C GLU A 78 -14.32 -4.34 8.00
N LEU A 79 -14.30 -3.86 6.75
CA LEU A 79 -14.21 -4.70 5.57
C LEU A 79 -12.95 -5.55 5.57
N MET A 80 -11.79 -4.99 5.94
CA MET A 80 -10.56 -5.78 6.09
C MET A 80 -10.72 -6.87 7.13
N ARG A 81 -11.27 -6.55 8.31
CA ARG A 81 -11.46 -7.49 9.42
C ARG A 81 -12.40 -8.64 9.03
N VAL A 82 -13.54 -8.30 8.44
CA VAL A 82 -14.52 -9.28 7.94
C VAL A 82 -13.93 -10.09 6.80
N GLY A 83 -13.22 -9.45 5.89
CA GLY A 83 -12.55 -10.07 4.75
C GLY A 83 -11.57 -11.16 5.17
N ILE A 84 -10.71 -10.88 6.16
CA ILE A 84 -9.79 -11.89 6.72
C ILE A 84 -10.56 -13.09 7.28
N ARG A 85 -11.63 -12.86 8.06
CA ARG A 85 -12.45 -13.96 8.61
C ARG A 85 -13.10 -14.79 7.50
N CYS A 86 -13.63 -14.13 6.47
CA CYS A 86 -14.21 -14.81 5.31
C CYS A 86 -13.18 -15.68 4.57
N LEU A 87 -11.96 -15.18 4.40
CA LEU A 87 -10.87 -15.94 3.79
C LEU A 87 -10.46 -17.13 4.66
N GLU A 88 -10.33 -16.96 5.98
CA GLU A 88 -10.05 -18.07 6.90
C GLU A 88 -11.11 -19.15 6.83
N ASP A 89 -12.39 -18.77 6.88
CA ASP A 89 -13.50 -19.72 6.83
C ASP A 89 -13.53 -20.45 5.48
N THR A 90 -13.31 -19.72 4.38
CA THR A 90 -13.20 -20.32 3.05
C THR A 90 -12.06 -21.34 2.99
N LEU A 91 -10.87 -21.00 3.52
CA LEU A 91 -9.73 -21.91 3.53
C LEU A 91 -10.00 -23.15 4.39
N ARG A 92 -10.62 -23.00 5.56
CA ARG A 92 -11.03 -24.12 6.42
C ARG A 92 -12.03 -25.04 5.70
N THR A 93 -13.04 -24.47 5.04
CA THR A 93 -14.06 -25.23 4.32
C THR A 93 -13.48 -25.99 3.13
N VAL A 94 -12.66 -25.33 2.30
CA VAL A 94 -12.12 -25.93 1.08
C VAL A 94 -11.05 -26.97 1.39
N LEU A 95 -10.16 -26.71 2.37
CA LEU A 95 -9.05 -27.61 2.69
C LEU A 95 -9.42 -28.70 3.70
N ARG A 96 -10.59 -28.61 4.34
CA ARG A 96 -11.10 -29.58 5.34
C ARG A 96 -10.11 -29.92 6.46
N ARG A 97 -9.27 -28.96 6.84
CA ARG A 97 -8.26 -29.10 7.89
C ARG A 97 -8.02 -27.75 8.56
N PRO A 98 -7.55 -27.72 9.83
CA PRO A 98 -7.19 -26.47 10.48
C PRO A 98 -5.99 -25.84 9.77
N VAL A 99 -6.20 -24.64 9.22
CA VAL A 99 -5.17 -23.82 8.59
C VAL A 99 -5.23 -22.41 9.15
N PHE A 100 -4.06 -21.82 9.35
CA PHE A 100 -3.89 -20.41 9.67
C PHE A 100 -3.26 -19.71 8.47
N GLY A 101 -3.95 -18.69 7.94
CA GLY A 101 -3.46 -17.87 6.86
C GLY A 101 -2.66 -16.69 7.39
N GLY A 102 -1.49 -16.42 6.80
CA GLY A 102 -0.84 -15.13 6.92
C GLY A 102 -1.43 -14.17 5.89
N TYR A 103 -1.90 -13.00 6.32
CA TYR A 103 -2.55 -12.03 5.44
C TYR A 103 -1.81 -10.70 5.43
N ILE A 104 -1.49 -10.23 4.23
CA ILE A 104 -1.16 -8.83 3.97
C ILE A 104 -2.40 -8.23 3.31
N VAL A 105 -3.05 -7.30 4.00
CA VAL A 105 -4.29 -6.69 3.52
C VAL A 105 -4.06 -5.22 3.20
N VAL A 106 -4.43 -4.84 1.98
CA VAL A 106 -4.36 -3.46 1.50
C VAL A 106 -5.74 -3.09 0.98
N VAL A 107 -6.26 -1.95 1.43
CA VAL A 107 -7.51 -1.41 0.91
C VAL A 107 -7.21 -0.44 -0.22
N GLN A 108 -7.86 -0.66 -1.35
CA GLN A 108 -7.85 0.26 -2.48
C GLN A 108 -9.24 0.89 -2.63
N THR A 109 -9.34 2.20 -2.44
CA THR A 109 -10.57 2.97 -2.61
C THR A 109 -10.66 3.65 -3.98
N ASN A 110 -9.59 3.59 -4.78
CA ASN A 110 -9.58 4.13 -6.14
C ASN A 110 -9.94 3.01 -7.12
N GLY A 111 -11.11 3.14 -7.71
CA GLY A 111 -11.66 2.32 -8.80
C GLY A 111 -12.80 3.09 -9.45
#